data_AF-A0A842W452-F1
#
_entry.id   AF-A0A842W452-F1
#
_cell.length_a   1.000
_cell.length_b   1.000
_cell.length_c   1.000
_cell.angle_alpha   90.00
_cell.angle_beta   90.00
_cell.angle_gamma   90.00
#
_symmetry.space_group_name_H-M   'P 1'
#
loop_
_entity.id
_entity.type
_entity.pdbx_description
1 polymer ?
#
loop_
_entity_poly.entity_id
_entity_poly.type
_entity_poly.pdbx_seq_one_letter_code
_entity_poly.pdbx_strand_id
1 'polypeptide(L)'
;MKFPVNKIQTQAKDDYEKAWLETSKLLSKSGSKFKLKPLGKDHPVQSFISDSRLKMVNLGFEEIMMPMIVDEEDVYREYGPEAALILDRLFYLAELPRPEIGVSQKKLQIIRSIVPNFNNLDHLRTIFRRYKKGEIEADDLIEVIVEELSIA
;
A
#
# COMPACT_ATOMS: atom_id res chain seq x y z
N MET A 1 2.42 42.88 11.77
CA MET A 1 1.82 44.08 12.38
C MET A 1 2.88 44.69 13.28
N LYS A 2 3.13 46.00 13.19
CA LYS A 2 4.04 46.69 14.11
C LYS A 2 3.19 47.41 15.17
N PHE A 3 3.44 47.14 16.44
CA PHE A 3 2.71 47.77 17.55
C PHE A 3 3.50 48.98 18.08
N PRO A 4 2.84 50.09 18.45
CA PRO A 4 3.49 51.24 19.05
C PRO A 4 3.79 50.98 20.54
N VAL A 5 4.85 50.20 20.81
CA VAL A 5 5.19 49.68 22.15
C VAL A 5 5.34 50.78 23.20
N ASN A 6 6.04 51.87 22.89
CA ASN A 6 6.26 52.96 23.84
C ASN A 6 4.94 53.60 24.30
N LYS A 7 4.00 53.80 23.37
CA LYS A 7 2.70 54.42 23.68
C LYS A 7 1.83 53.52 24.56
N ILE A 8 1.88 52.22 24.30
CA ILE A 8 1.19 51.20 25.11
C ILE A 8 1.76 51.17 26.53
N GLN A 9 3.08 51.23 26.66
CA GLN A 9 3.74 51.24 27.98
C GLN A 9 3.42 52.50 28.78
N THR A 10 3.31 53.66 28.15
CA THR A 10 2.91 54.89 28.85
C THR A 10 1.45 54.79 29.32
N GLN A 11 0.53 54.37 28.44
CA GLN A 11 -0.88 54.20 28.78
C GLN A 11 -1.12 53.15 29.87
N ALA A 12 -0.35 52.06 29.88
CA ALA A 12 -0.44 51.01 30.89
C ALA A 12 0.10 51.44 32.27
N LYS A 13 1.01 52.42 32.33
CA LYS A 13 1.48 53.02 33.58
C LYS A 13 0.45 53.98 34.19
N ASP A 14 -0.33 54.65 33.35
CA ASP A 14 -1.38 55.56 33.79
C ASP A 14 -2.66 54.80 34.21
N ASP A 15 -3.12 53.85 33.39
CA ASP A 15 -4.29 53.01 33.67
C ASP A 15 -4.15 51.65 32.96
N TYR A 16 -3.78 50.64 33.74
CA TYR A 16 -3.47 49.30 33.24
C TYR A 16 -4.68 48.61 32.59
N GLU A 17 -5.84 48.62 33.24
CA GLU A 17 -7.04 47.92 32.75
C GLU A 17 -7.55 48.54 31.46
N LYS A 18 -7.56 49.87 31.40
CA LYS A 18 -7.97 50.61 30.21
C LYS A 18 -7.03 50.36 29.04
N ALA A 19 -5.71 50.41 29.28
CA ALA A 19 -4.71 50.11 28.26
C ALA A 19 -4.83 48.66 27.77
N TRP A 20 -5.11 47.70 28.64
CA TRP A 20 -5.32 46.29 28.28
C TRP A 20 -6.54 46.11 27.36
N LEU A 21 -7.68 46.73 27.70
CA LEU A 21 -8.89 46.66 26.87
C LEU A 21 -8.70 47.36 25.52
N GLU A 22 -8.06 48.52 25.48
CA GLU A 22 -7.88 49.30 24.26
C GLU A 22 -6.88 48.67 23.29
N THR A 23 -5.80 48.08 23.79
CA THR A 23 -4.79 47.43 22.95
C THR A 23 -5.28 46.16 22.26
N SER A 24 -6.31 45.50 22.79
CA SER A 24 -6.99 44.38 22.11
C SER A 24 -7.52 44.74 20.72
N LYS A 25 -7.83 46.02 20.47
CA LYS A 25 -8.30 46.55 19.18
C LYS A 25 -7.19 46.63 18.12
N LEU A 26 -5.92 46.60 18.54
CA LEU A 26 -4.77 46.61 17.64
C LEU A 26 -4.56 45.25 16.95
N LEU A 27 -5.18 44.18 17.46
CA LEU A 27 -5.15 42.86 16.84
C LEU A 27 -6.09 42.83 15.63
N SER A 28 -5.57 42.44 14.47
CA SER A 28 -6.42 42.16 13.31
C SER A 28 -7.26 40.90 13.57
N LYS A 29 -8.54 41.08 13.90
CA LYS A 29 -9.48 39.96 14.16
C LYS A 29 -9.80 39.14 12.92
N SER A 30 -9.59 39.69 11.72
CA SER A 30 -9.69 38.98 10.45
C SER A 30 -8.35 39.06 9.71
N GLY A 31 -7.83 37.90 9.33
CA GLY A 31 -6.64 37.79 8.51
C GLY A 31 -6.84 36.67 7.50
N SER A 32 -6.43 36.90 6.25
CA SER A 32 -6.50 35.88 5.19
C SER A 32 -5.52 34.72 5.38
N LYS A 33 -4.62 34.81 6.36
CA LYS A 33 -3.48 33.91 6.54
C LYS A 33 -3.80 32.61 7.26
N PHE A 34 -4.93 32.52 7.96
CA PHE A 34 -5.31 31.33 8.70
C PHE A 34 -6.76 30.94 8.38
N LYS A 35 -6.92 30.16 7.31
CA LYS A 35 -8.14 29.38 7.10
C LYS A 35 -7.92 28.04 7.78
N LEU A 36 -8.69 27.74 8.84
CA LEU A 36 -8.78 26.39 9.37
C LEU A 36 -9.17 25.48 8.21
N LYS A 37 -8.26 24.61 7.80
CA LYS A 37 -8.57 23.60 6.79
C LYS A 37 -9.64 22.68 7.36
N PRO A 38 -10.62 22.23 6.56
CA PRO A 38 -11.53 21.20 7.02
C PRO A 38 -10.70 19.98 7.43
N LEU A 39 -11.01 19.43 8.60
CA LEU A 39 -10.42 18.18 9.06
C LEU A 39 -10.75 17.06 8.05
N GLY A 40 -9.86 16.06 7.96
CA GLY A 40 -10.17 14.85 7.23
C GLY A 40 -11.40 14.16 7.83
N LYS A 41 -12.19 13.51 6.98
CA LYS A 41 -13.31 12.67 7.41
C LYS A 41 -12.90 11.21 7.37
N ASP A 42 -13.23 10.47 8.41
CA ASP A 42 -13.04 9.03 8.48
C ASP A 42 -14.04 8.28 7.58
N HIS A 43 -13.62 7.10 7.11
CA HIS A 43 -14.54 6.19 6.43
C HIS A 43 -15.40 5.48 7.49
N PRO A 44 -16.74 5.45 7.35
CA PRO A 44 -17.62 4.94 8.39
C PRO A 44 -17.32 3.49 8.79
N VAL A 45 -16.96 2.64 7.82
CA VAL A 45 -16.58 1.24 8.10
C VAL A 45 -15.28 1.14 8.90
N GLN A 46 -14.29 1.99 8.60
CA GLN A 46 -12.99 1.93 9.29
C GLN A 46 -13.11 2.48 10.71
N SER A 47 -13.90 3.53 10.89
CA SER A 47 -14.26 4.08 12.20
C SER A 47 -14.95 3.03 13.08
N PHE A 48 -15.94 2.33 12.52
CA PHE A 48 -16.63 1.23 13.21
C PHE A 48 -15.70 0.07 13.58
N ILE A 49 -14.79 -0.35 12.68
CA ILE A 49 -13.82 -1.41 12.96
C ILE A 49 -12.92 -1.00 14.14
N SER A 50 -12.38 0.22 14.11
CA SER A 50 -11.52 0.75 15.18
C SER A 50 -12.24 0.77 16.53
N ASP A 51 -13.47 1.29 16.55
CA ASP A 51 -14.28 1.37 17.77
C ASP A 51 -14.63 -0.03 18.32
N SER A 52 -14.95 -0.98 17.44
CA SER A 52 -15.29 -2.35 17.82
C SER A 52 -14.10 -3.08 18.42
N ARG A 53 -12.91 -2.94 17.81
CA ARG A 53 -11.65 -3.49 18.34
C ARG A 53 -11.37 -2.98 19.75
N LEU A 54 -11.44 -1.66 19.95
CA LEU A 54 -11.18 -1.04 21.25
C LEU A 54 -12.15 -1.53 22.33
N LYS A 55 -13.43 -1.71 21.98
CA LYS A 55 -14.44 -2.26 22.90
C LYS A 55 -14.11 -3.69 23.33
N MET A 56 -13.71 -4.56 22.40
CA MET A 56 -13.35 -5.95 22.73
C MET A 56 -12.12 -6.00 23.66
N VAL A 57 -11.09 -5.19 23.38
CA VAL A 57 -9.90 -5.09 24.23
C VAL A 57 -10.26 -4.58 25.63
N ASN A 58 -11.12 -3.56 25.73
CA ASN A 58 -11.57 -3.02 27.02
C ASN A 58 -12.42 -3.99 27.84
N LEU A 59 -13.05 -4.98 27.19
CA LEU A 59 -13.74 -6.08 27.86
C LEU A 59 -12.77 -7.18 28.36
N GLY A 60 -11.48 -7.06 28.05
CA GLY A 60 -10.44 -8.01 28.46
C GLY A 60 -10.14 -9.11 27.45
N PHE A 61 -10.64 -9.01 26.22
CA PHE A 61 -10.27 -9.95 25.15
C PHE A 61 -8.87 -9.63 24.62
N GLU A 62 -8.11 -10.67 24.29
CA GLU A 62 -6.84 -10.56 23.59
C GLU A 62 -7.09 -10.50 22.08
N GLU A 63 -6.53 -9.48 21.43
CA GLU A 63 -6.63 -9.33 19.99
C GLU A 63 -5.60 -10.22 19.29
N ILE A 64 -6.06 -11.06 18.37
CA ILE A 64 -5.22 -11.98 17.59
C ILE A 64 -5.49 -11.82 16.09
N MET A 65 -4.47 -12.11 15.27
CA MET A 65 -4.58 -12.14 13.81
C MET A 65 -4.67 -13.59 13.34
N MET A 66 -5.82 -13.96 12.79
CA MET A 66 -6.06 -15.28 12.22
C MET A 66 -5.61 -15.36 10.76
N PRO A 67 -5.25 -16.57 10.26
CA PRO A 67 -5.00 -16.77 8.84
C PRO A 67 -6.24 -16.42 8.02
N MET A 68 -6.05 -15.64 6.96
CA MET A 68 -7.12 -15.23 6.04
C MET A 68 -7.29 -16.20 4.87
N ILE A 69 -6.24 -16.95 4.53
CA ILE A 69 -6.23 -17.99 3.51
C ILE A 69 -6.02 -19.30 4.26
N VAL A 70 -6.92 -20.24 4.04
CA VAL A 70 -6.95 -21.54 4.71
C VAL A 70 -7.16 -22.64 3.67
N ASP A 71 -6.69 -23.85 3.98
CA ASP A 71 -6.91 -25.01 3.13
C ASP A 71 -8.35 -25.52 3.27
N GLU A 72 -8.89 -26.10 2.20
CA GLU A 72 -10.24 -26.70 2.24
C GLU A 72 -10.37 -27.80 3.31
N GLU A 73 -9.26 -28.46 3.64
CA GLU A 73 -9.21 -29.48 4.68
C GLU A 73 -9.60 -28.94 6.06
N ASP A 74 -9.26 -27.69 6.37
CA ASP A 74 -9.61 -27.09 7.66
C ASP A 74 -11.13 -26.89 7.78
N VAL A 75 -11.78 -26.53 6.67
CA VAL A 75 -13.26 -26.46 6.61
C VAL A 75 -13.87 -27.85 6.83
N TYR A 76 -13.30 -28.90 6.25
CA TYR A 76 -13.74 -30.27 6.49
C TYR A 76 -13.48 -30.73 7.94
N ARG A 77 -12.40 -30.30 8.58
CA ARG A 77 -12.13 -30.62 9.99
C ARG A 77 -13.13 -29.95 10.93
N GLU A 78 -13.55 -28.73 10.63
CA GLU A 78 -14.50 -27.97 11.45
C GLU A 78 -15.97 -28.41 11.24
N TYR A 79 -16.37 -28.66 9.99
CA TYR A 79 -17.79 -28.88 9.63
C TYR A 79 -18.12 -30.30 9.18
N GLY A 80 -17.12 -31.17 8.99
CA GLY A 80 -17.32 -32.56 8.61
C GLY A 80 -18.10 -32.70 7.29
N PRO A 81 -19.18 -33.50 7.24
CA PRO A 81 -19.95 -33.71 6.00
C PRO A 81 -20.60 -32.43 5.44
N GLU A 82 -20.90 -31.43 6.28
CA GLU A 82 -21.55 -30.19 5.85
C GLU A 82 -20.60 -29.24 5.10
N ALA A 83 -19.28 -29.45 5.24
CA ALA A 83 -18.26 -28.64 4.59
C ALA A 83 -18.45 -28.54 3.08
N ALA A 84 -18.90 -29.63 2.42
CA ALA A 84 -19.12 -29.66 0.98
C ALA A 84 -20.12 -28.57 0.50
N LEU A 85 -21.14 -28.26 1.31
CA LEU A 85 -22.11 -27.20 0.99
C LEU A 85 -21.54 -25.79 1.28
N ILE A 86 -20.64 -25.67 2.26
CA ILE A 86 -20.00 -24.40 2.63
C ILE A 86 -18.98 -24.01 1.57
N LEU A 87 -18.17 -24.97 1.10
CA LEU A 87 -17.11 -24.76 0.11
C LEU A 87 -17.65 -24.22 -1.23
N ASP A 88 -18.91 -24.49 -1.57
CA ASP A 88 -19.58 -23.93 -2.75
C ASP A 88 -19.73 -22.40 -2.71
N ARG A 89 -19.66 -21.80 -1.52
CA ARG A 89 -19.81 -20.34 -1.31
C ARG A 89 -18.48 -19.61 -1.14
N LEU A 90 -17.36 -20.34 -1.10
CA LEU A 90 -16.05 -19.76 -0.88
C LEU A 90 -15.35 -19.46 -2.20
N PHE A 91 -14.33 -18.60 -2.12
CA PHE A 91 -13.47 -18.29 -3.25
C PHE A 91 -12.20 -19.13 -3.17
N TYR A 92 -11.93 -19.90 -4.23
CA TYR A 92 -10.67 -20.61 -4.38
C TYR A 92 -9.62 -19.70 -5.01
N LEU A 93 -8.42 -19.73 -4.44
CA LEU A 93 -7.27 -19.10 -5.06
C LEU A 93 -6.72 -20.02 -6.15
N ALA A 94 -6.55 -19.46 -7.34
CA ALA A 94 -5.94 -20.13 -8.47
C ALA A 94 -4.75 -19.31 -8.98
N GLU A 95 -3.71 -20.00 -9.44
CA GLU A 95 -2.53 -19.38 -10.04
C GLU A 95 -2.48 -19.68 -11.53
N LEU A 96 -1.94 -18.75 -12.34
CA LEU A 96 -1.61 -19.04 -13.72
C LEU A 96 -0.37 -19.95 -13.77
N PRO A 97 -0.43 -21.12 -14.41
CA PRO A 97 0.72 -22.01 -14.48
C PRO A 97 1.84 -21.37 -15.30
N ARG A 98 3.08 -21.47 -14.80
CA ARG A 98 4.26 -21.02 -15.55
C ARG A 98 4.46 -21.91 -16.78
N PRO A 99 4.52 -21.33 -17.99
CA PRO A 99 4.52 -22.12 -19.22
C PRO A 99 5.84 -22.85 -19.43
N GLU A 100 5.74 -24.01 -20.09
CA GLU A 100 6.91 -24.68 -20.67
C GLU A 100 7.37 -23.96 -21.92
N ILE A 101 8.40 -23.11 -21.79
CA ILE A 101 8.92 -22.33 -22.91
C ILE A 101 9.95 -23.15 -23.69
N GLY A 102 9.46 -23.92 -24.66
CA GLY A 102 10.30 -24.53 -25.68
C GLY A 102 10.74 -23.51 -26.75
N VAL A 103 12.01 -23.59 -27.15
CA VAL A 103 12.55 -22.82 -28.29
C VAL A 103 12.59 -23.71 -29.54
N SER A 104 11.54 -23.63 -30.35
CA SER A 104 11.45 -24.34 -31.63
C SER A 104 12.37 -23.68 -32.68
N GLN A 105 12.71 -24.41 -33.75
CA GLN A 105 13.50 -23.85 -34.87
C GLN A 105 12.85 -22.60 -35.49
N LYS A 106 11.51 -22.56 -35.55
CA LYS A 106 10.75 -21.38 -36.00
C LYS A 106 11.00 -20.16 -35.10
N LYS A 107 10.94 -20.33 -33.77
CA LYS A 107 11.23 -19.25 -32.81
C LYS A 107 12.68 -18.79 -32.90
N LEU A 108 13.62 -19.72 -33.09
CA LEU A 108 15.03 -19.43 -33.32
C LEU A 108 15.28 -18.56 -34.56
N GLN A 109 14.57 -18.83 -35.66
CA GLN A 109 14.65 -18.00 -36.87
C GLN A 109 14.15 -16.58 -36.61
N ILE A 110 13.04 -16.44 -35.86
CA ILE A 110 12.51 -15.13 -35.45
C ILE A 110 13.55 -14.38 -34.60
N ILE A 111 14.13 -15.04 -33.59
CA ILE A 111 15.17 -14.44 -32.75
C ILE A 111 16.36 -13.98 -33.59
N ARG A 112 16.84 -14.81 -34.54
CA ARG A 112 17.96 -14.45 -35.43
C ARG A 112 17.64 -13.30 -36.39
N SER A 113 16.37 -13.06 -36.69
CA SER A 113 15.96 -11.90 -37.50
C SER A 113 16.02 -10.58 -36.70
N ILE A 114 15.87 -10.65 -35.38
CA ILE A 114 15.93 -9.49 -34.47
C ILE A 114 17.36 -9.26 -33.98
N VAL A 115 18.06 -10.35 -33.62
CA VAL A 115 19.45 -10.34 -33.14
C VAL A 115 20.32 -11.16 -34.09
N PRO A 116 20.94 -10.51 -35.11
CA PRO A 116 21.87 -11.18 -36.02
C PRO A 116 23.03 -11.79 -35.23
N ASN A 117 23.35 -13.07 -35.47
CA ASN A 117 24.38 -13.85 -34.76
C ASN A 117 24.03 -14.38 -33.36
N PHE A 118 22.75 -14.51 -33.01
CA PHE A 118 22.36 -15.17 -31.76
C PHE A 118 22.83 -16.64 -31.69
N ASN A 119 23.80 -16.92 -30.81
CA ASN A 119 24.38 -18.25 -30.55
C ASN A 119 24.15 -18.76 -29.11
N ASN A 120 23.55 -17.95 -28.22
CA ASN A 120 23.38 -18.27 -26.79
C ASN A 120 22.09 -19.06 -26.49
N LEU A 121 21.73 -20.01 -27.35
CA LEU A 121 20.47 -20.78 -27.24
C LEU A 121 20.37 -21.58 -25.93
N ASP A 122 21.45 -22.24 -25.52
CA ASP A 122 21.46 -23.07 -24.32
C ASP A 122 21.36 -22.22 -23.05
N HIS A 123 21.88 -20.99 -23.09
CA HIS A 123 21.73 -20.04 -22.00
C HIS A 123 20.27 -19.55 -21.89
N LEU A 124 19.66 -19.16 -23.01
CA LEU A 124 18.23 -18.78 -23.04
C LEU A 124 17.30 -19.91 -22.56
N ARG A 125 17.61 -21.16 -22.92
CA ARG A 125 16.87 -22.33 -22.40
C ARG A 125 17.02 -22.50 -20.89
N THR A 126 18.21 -22.19 -20.36
CA THR A 126 18.45 -22.23 -18.92
C THR A 126 17.63 -21.17 -18.20
N ILE A 127 17.57 -19.94 -18.72
CA ILE A 127 16.72 -18.86 -18.19
C ILE A 127 15.26 -19.29 -18.17
N PHE A 128 14.73 -19.83 -19.27
CA PHE A 128 13.33 -20.30 -19.32
C PHE A 128 13.05 -21.47 -18.36
N ARG A 129 14.02 -22.37 -18.14
CA ARG A 129 13.89 -23.44 -17.15
C ARG A 129 13.83 -22.88 -15.73
N ARG A 130 14.66 -21.89 -15.41
CA ARG A 130 14.63 -21.19 -14.11
C ARG A 130 13.30 -20.47 -13.90
N TYR A 131 12.80 -19.79 -14.94
CA TYR A 131 11.48 -19.17 -14.91
C TYR A 131 10.36 -20.17 -14.64
N LYS A 132 10.35 -21.32 -15.32
CA LYS A 132 9.35 -22.38 -15.09
C LYS A 132 9.38 -22.93 -13.66
N LYS A 133 10.57 -23.00 -13.04
CA LYS A 133 10.73 -23.43 -11.65
C LYS A 133 10.33 -22.37 -10.61
N GLY A 134 9.98 -21.15 -11.05
CA GLY A 134 9.71 -20.03 -10.15
C GLY A 134 10.98 -19.43 -9.53
N GLU A 135 12.17 -19.73 -10.07
CA GLU A 135 13.44 -19.13 -9.61
C GLU A 135 13.63 -17.70 -10.14
N ILE A 136 12.83 -17.29 -11.12
CA ILE A 136 12.81 -15.95 -11.72
C ILE A 136 11.37 -15.44 -11.64
N GLU A 137 11.17 -14.24 -11.12
CA GLU A 137 9.84 -13.64 -11.08
C GLU A 137 9.35 -13.21 -12.47
N ALA A 138 8.03 -13.15 -12.65
CA ALA A 138 7.43 -12.77 -13.93
C ALA A 138 7.87 -11.38 -14.39
N ASP A 139 7.96 -10.44 -13.44
CA ASP A 139 8.35 -9.06 -13.72
C ASP A 139 9.84 -8.93 -14.07
N ASP A 140 10.68 -9.83 -13.54
CA ASP A 140 12.14 -9.81 -13.72
C ASP A 140 12.60 -10.55 -14.99
N LEU A 141 11.72 -11.35 -15.61
CA LEU A 141 12.10 -12.23 -16.72
C LEU A 141 12.76 -11.46 -17.87
N ILE A 142 12.28 -10.26 -18.18
CA ILE A 142 12.82 -9.45 -19.28
C ILE A 142 14.23 -8.95 -18.94
N GLU A 143 14.43 -8.45 -17.73
CA GLU A 143 15.72 -7.94 -17.24
C GLU A 143 16.76 -9.06 -17.23
N VAL A 144 16.42 -10.23 -16.67
CA VAL A 144 17.30 -11.40 -16.66
C VAL A 144 17.70 -11.82 -18.07
N ILE A 145 16.78 -11.81 -19.03
CA ILE A 145 17.08 -12.12 -20.45
C ILE A 145 18.09 -11.12 -21.02
N VAL A 146 17.91 -9.82 -20.76
CA VAL A 146 18.78 -8.75 -21.27
C VAL A 146 20.19 -8.85 -20.67
N GLU A 147 20.28 -8.97 -19.36
CA GLU A 147 21.55 -9.01 -18.63
C GLU A 147 22.35 -10.28 -18.94
N GLU A 148 21.73 -11.45 -18.79
CA GLU A 148 22.42 -12.73 -18.94
C GLU A 148 22.81 -13.03 -20.39
N LEU A 149 22.01 -12.57 -21.37
CA LEU A 149 22.36 -12.73 -22.79
C LEU A 149 23.18 -11.56 -23.34
N SER A 150 23.44 -10.53 -22.54
CA SER A 150 24.16 -9.32 -22.94
C SER A 150 23.58 -8.67 -24.20
N ILE A 151 22.25 -8.59 -24.27
CA ILE A 151 21.50 -8.00 -25.39
C ILE A 151 21.13 -6.57 -24.99
N ALA A 152 21.92 -5.59 -25.42
CA ALA A 152 21.65 -4.16 -25.21
C ALA A 152 21.08 -3.51 -26.48
#